data_AF-A0A1R1BL84-F1
#
_entry.id   AF-A0A1R1BL84-F1
#
_cell.length_a   1.000
_cell.length_b   1.000
_cell.length_c   1.000
_cell.angle_alpha   90.00
_cell.angle_beta   90.00
_cell.angle_gamma   90.00
#
_symmetry.space_group_name_H-M   'P 1'
#
loop_
_entity.id
_entity.type
_entity.pdbx_description
1 polymer ?
#
loop_
_entity_poly.entity_id
_entity_poly.type
_entity_poly.pdbx_seq_one_letter_code
_entity_poly.pdbx_strand_id
1 'polypeptide(L)'
;MNIPNNMRMDDAQWQQLIRQVAEHFNNLTIMRGFQYYKQKRVGPLTYSEQQGVSAVVQGSEEYEVTLSMQSLSTSHCTCPVSSLCKHMTAVLMSYAEQLERPVHAIVNAHSSTALKQTTKPVGAMAAGTSRYADADEQQDMDIPVNQYSQIKERATELADLEISEWHELFHSSLRRLGTGTANTSYVQEATDELYAIKPRLSAAMDQLFELHVQLYLIRFCVPPARNSITHTPVYLSYPAQLAVDALLKGIDRIFNHQLDLPGLKGKKLEQHWNRLAETSAYLRTHMMSETASMMFFTPIYRQLWLNWIVPELHGAPDMLSSEQAILNDIERGIIAASPPSQSGGSVLGSTQSNGSSSDRPGKAATLPLPLILAQSWMHFHLGQDDQAWQRLIHGSSAYGFPPEQLLHFLHVLADSAEWKRLGDWLVQLGPLLANRRNTPLNDYMHLWDTAIQHLPDSENRMWDTLVSMLPHSRPAYEDAMHSRGQWRRWIDFQLSTGTEPLEFRVAVLQPIEKDAPELLLPFYHQAVERYIGHKNRDGYKAAVKLLKRLSKIYKKLKQEAHWEQFITTLAVRNSRLRALQEELRKGKLIS
;
A
#
# COMPACT_ATOMS: atom_id res chain seq x y z
N MET A 1 -10.33 -27.88 -15.58
CA MET A 1 -11.74 -28.15 -15.95
C MET A 1 -11.85 -27.95 -17.45
N ASN A 2 -12.41 -28.90 -18.19
CA ASN A 2 -12.46 -28.89 -19.66
C ASN A 2 -13.49 -27.87 -20.15
N ILE A 3 -13.04 -26.83 -20.86
CA ILE A 3 -13.92 -25.94 -21.63
C ILE A 3 -14.49 -26.75 -22.80
N PRO A 4 -15.82 -26.80 -22.98
CA PRO A 4 -16.43 -27.45 -24.14
C PRO A 4 -15.86 -26.91 -25.46
N ASN A 5 -15.60 -27.77 -26.45
CA ASN A 5 -15.00 -27.37 -27.74
C ASN A 5 -15.84 -26.32 -28.51
N ASN A 6 -17.16 -26.27 -28.28
CA ASN A 6 -18.08 -25.28 -28.84
C ASN A 6 -18.03 -23.91 -28.13
N MET A 7 -17.27 -23.77 -27.04
CA MET A 7 -17.03 -22.52 -26.31
C MET A 7 -15.59 -22.02 -26.42
N ARG A 8 -14.72 -22.67 -27.20
CA ARG A 8 -13.41 -22.11 -27.54
C ARG A 8 -13.57 -21.06 -28.62
N MET A 9 -13.09 -19.83 -28.35
CA MET A 9 -13.20 -18.71 -29.27
C MET A 9 -11.96 -18.60 -30.17
N ASP A 10 -12.18 -18.51 -31.48
CA ASP A 10 -11.13 -18.15 -32.42
C ASP A 10 -10.78 -16.64 -32.33
N ASP A 11 -9.74 -16.21 -33.04
CA ASP A 11 -9.25 -14.83 -32.98
C ASP A 11 -10.28 -13.81 -33.50
N ALA A 12 -11.12 -14.20 -34.47
CA ALA A 12 -12.15 -13.34 -35.05
C ALA A 12 -13.32 -13.14 -34.07
N GLN A 13 -13.77 -14.23 -33.43
CA GLN A 13 -14.77 -14.24 -32.38
C GLN A 13 -14.29 -13.44 -31.15
N TRP A 14 -13.02 -13.56 -30.79
CA TRP A 14 -12.42 -12.80 -29.70
C TRP A 14 -12.43 -11.28 -29.97
N GLN A 15 -12.05 -10.85 -31.17
CA GLN A 15 -12.14 -9.43 -31.54
C GLN A 15 -13.57 -8.91 -31.58
N GLN A 16 -14.53 -9.75 -32.03
CA GLN A 16 -15.94 -9.40 -32.03
C GLN A 16 -16.49 -9.23 -30.60
N LEU A 17 -16.06 -10.08 -29.66
CA LEU A 17 -16.41 -9.95 -28.25
C LEU A 17 -15.91 -8.62 -27.65
N ILE A 18 -14.66 -8.24 -27.93
CA ILE A 18 -14.09 -6.96 -27.46
C ILE A 18 -14.92 -5.77 -27.97
N ARG A 19 -15.37 -5.81 -29.23
CA ARG A 19 -16.24 -4.76 -29.80
C ARG A 19 -17.60 -4.73 -29.08
N GLN A 20 -18.23 -5.88 -28.88
CA GLN A 20 -19.50 -5.95 -28.15
C GLN A 20 -19.34 -5.46 -26.70
N VAL A 21 -18.19 -5.71 -26.06
CA VAL A 21 -17.92 -5.18 -24.72
C VAL A 21 -17.84 -3.65 -24.73
N ALA A 22 -17.17 -3.06 -25.73
CA ALA A 22 -17.11 -1.61 -25.88
C ALA A 22 -18.47 -0.98 -26.19
N GLU A 23 -19.31 -1.65 -27.00
CA GLU A 23 -20.63 -1.15 -27.38
C GLU A 23 -21.66 -1.22 -26.24
N HIS A 24 -21.56 -2.25 -25.39
CA HIS A 24 -22.58 -2.53 -24.38
C HIS A 24 -22.18 -2.10 -22.96
N PHE A 25 -20.89 -2.07 -22.59
CA PHE A 25 -20.46 -1.72 -21.24
C PHE A 25 -19.77 -0.35 -21.19
N ASN A 26 -20.23 0.52 -20.29
CA ASN A 26 -19.52 1.77 -19.99
C ASN A 26 -18.15 1.47 -19.33
N ASN A 27 -17.13 2.28 -19.63
CA ASN A 27 -15.77 2.15 -19.09
C ASN A 27 -15.74 2.06 -17.55
N LEU A 28 -16.57 2.83 -16.86
CA LEU A 28 -16.69 2.79 -15.40
C LEU A 28 -17.20 1.41 -14.88
N THR A 29 -18.10 0.77 -15.63
CA THR A 29 -18.61 -0.57 -15.32
C THR A 29 -17.55 -1.64 -15.54
N ILE A 30 -16.79 -1.53 -16.63
CA ILE A 30 -15.67 -2.43 -16.95
C ILE A 30 -14.60 -2.35 -15.86
N MET A 31 -14.19 -1.14 -15.46
CA MET A 31 -13.19 -0.94 -14.40
C MET A 31 -13.63 -1.50 -13.05
N ARG A 32 -14.91 -1.34 -12.69
CA ARG A 32 -15.48 -1.93 -11.47
C ARG A 32 -15.55 -3.46 -11.56
N GLY A 33 -15.87 -4.02 -12.73
CA GLY A 33 -15.84 -5.47 -12.95
C GLY A 33 -14.42 -6.04 -12.84
N PHE A 34 -13.43 -5.33 -13.38
CA PHE A 34 -12.02 -5.69 -13.24
C PHE A 34 -11.55 -5.73 -11.78
N GLN A 35 -12.03 -4.81 -10.94
CA GLN A 35 -11.76 -4.86 -9.50
C GLN A 35 -12.33 -6.13 -8.85
N TYR A 36 -13.54 -6.55 -9.20
CA TYR A 36 -14.17 -7.76 -8.67
C TYR A 36 -13.44 -9.03 -9.12
N TYR A 37 -13.03 -9.07 -10.38
CA TYR A 37 -12.20 -10.13 -10.94
C TYR A 37 -10.83 -10.21 -10.24
N LYS A 38 -10.09 -9.10 -10.12
CA LYS A 38 -8.77 -9.05 -9.46
C LYS A 38 -8.83 -9.44 -7.97
N GLN A 39 -9.95 -9.16 -7.31
CA GLN A 39 -10.20 -9.56 -5.92
C GLN A 39 -10.67 -11.03 -5.79
N LYS A 40 -10.69 -11.82 -6.88
CA LYS A 40 -11.12 -13.23 -6.91
C LYS A 40 -12.52 -13.45 -6.33
N ARG A 41 -13.43 -12.51 -6.55
CA ARG A 41 -14.83 -12.58 -6.09
C ARG A 41 -15.76 -13.38 -7.00
N VAL A 42 -15.23 -13.85 -8.13
CA VAL A 42 -15.95 -14.68 -9.10
C VAL A 42 -15.70 -16.15 -8.73
N GLY A 43 -16.77 -16.90 -8.49
CA GLY A 43 -16.71 -18.33 -8.23
C GLY A 43 -16.32 -19.16 -9.47
N PRO A 44 -16.28 -20.49 -9.35
CA PRO A 44 -15.96 -21.36 -10.48
C PRO A 44 -16.98 -21.20 -11.61
N LEU A 45 -16.49 -21.09 -12.85
CA LEU A 45 -17.33 -21.01 -14.04
C LEU A 45 -17.97 -22.37 -14.36
N THR A 46 -19.28 -22.36 -14.61
CA THR A 46 -20.04 -23.51 -15.10
C THR A 46 -20.50 -23.26 -16.52
N TYR A 47 -20.45 -24.30 -17.36
CA TYR A 47 -20.77 -24.22 -18.78
C TYR A 47 -22.04 -25.00 -19.08
N SER A 48 -23.02 -24.37 -19.73
CA SER A 48 -24.28 -25.00 -20.15
C SER A 48 -24.52 -24.79 -21.64
N GLU A 49 -24.84 -25.86 -22.38
CA GLU A 49 -25.07 -25.81 -23.83
C GLU A 49 -26.25 -24.91 -24.23
N GLN A 50 -27.22 -24.69 -23.33
CA GLN A 50 -28.42 -23.89 -23.61
C GLN A 50 -28.36 -22.46 -23.03
N GLN A 51 -27.51 -22.21 -22.03
CA GLN A 51 -27.51 -20.95 -21.26
C GLN A 51 -26.17 -20.21 -21.23
N GLY A 52 -25.12 -20.75 -21.86
CA GLY A 52 -23.81 -20.11 -21.94
C GLY A 52 -22.96 -20.34 -20.68
N VAL A 53 -22.27 -19.28 -20.21
CA VAL A 53 -21.35 -19.32 -19.07
C VAL A 53 -22.04 -18.76 -17.83
N SER A 54 -22.10 -19.53 -16.75
CA SER A 54 -22.67 -19.08 -15.47
C SER A 54 -21.65 -19.10 -14.34
N ALA A 55 -21.79 -18.15 -13.41
CA ALA A 55 -20.98 -18.07 -12.21
C ALA A 55 -21.68 -17.28 -11.10
N VAL A 56 -21.31 -17.57 -9.85
CA VAL A 56 -21.73 -16.79 -8.68
C VAL A 56 -20.66 -15.74 -8.38
N VAL A 57 -21.08 -14.48 -8.21
CA VAL A 57 -20.18 -13.35 -7.91
C VAL A 57 -20.51 -12.78 -6.53
N GLN A 58 -19.51 -12.68 -5.65
CA GLN A 58 -19.67 -12.10 -4.31
C GLN A 58 -19.65 -10.57 -4.35
N GLY A 59 -20.80 -9.95 -4.06
CA GLY A 59 -20.98 -8.51 -3.93
C GLY A 59 -21.39 -8.10 -2.51
N SER A 60 -22.44 -7.27 -2.39
CA SER A 60 -23.14 -7.07 -1.11
C SER A 60 -23.88 -8.33 -0.67
N GLU A 61 -24.35 -9.10 -1.66
CA GLU A 61 -24.91 -10.44 -1.56
C GLU A 61 -24.30 -11.30 -2.68
N GLU A 62 -24.59 -12.59 -2.70
CA GLU A 62 -24.17 -13.47 -3.79
C GLU A 62 -25.11 -13.30 -4.98
N TYR A 63 -24.55 -12.89 -6.12
CA TYR A 63 -25.31 -12.69 -7.36
C TYR A 63 -24.95 -13.76 -8.38
N GLU A 64 -25.96 -14.48 -8.86
CA GLU A 64 -25.85 -15.37 -10.01
C GLU A 64 -25.83 -14.57 -11.32
N VAL A 65 -24.84 -14.87 -12.16
CA VAL A 65 -24.60 -14.25 -13.46
C VAL A 65 -24.63 -15.33 -14.53
N THR A 66 -25.38 -15.10 -15.60
CA THR A 66 -25.48 -15.98 -16.76
C THR A 66 -25.17 -15.17 -18.02
N LEU A 67 -24.09 -15.54 -18.71
CA LEU A 67 -23.60 -14.87 -19.91
C LEU A 67 -23.85 -15.70 -21.17
N SER A 68 -24.53 -15.10 -22.15
CA SER A 68 -24.66 -15.66 -23.49
C SER A 68 -23.57 -15.12 -24.41
N MET A 69 -22.70 -16.01 -24.91
CA MET A 69 -21.56 -15.64 -25.77
C MET A 69 -21.98 -15.29 -27.20
N GLN A 70 -23.22 -15.59 -27.60
CA GLN A 70 -23.75 -15.24 -28.92
C GLN A 70 -24.28 -13.79 -28.95
N SER A 71 -24.78 -13.29 -27.81
CA SER A 71 -25.26 -11.93 -27.66
C SER A 71 -25.18 -11.50 -26.19
N LEU A 72 -24.29 -10.56 -25.88
CA LEU A 72 -24.15 -10.03 -24.52
C LEU A 72 -25.43 -9.34 -24.02
N SER A 73 -26.32 -8.91 -24.93
CA SER A 73 -27.61 -8.31 -24.62
C SER A 73 -28.62 -9.27 -23.98
N THR A 74 -28.49 -10.58 -24.20
CA THR A 74 -29.37 -11.60 -23.58
C THR A 74 -28.79 -12.15 -22.28
N SER A 75 -27.65 -11.61 -21.83
CA SER A 75 -27.01 -11.99 -20.58
C SER A 75 -27.73 -11.37 -19.39
N HIS A 76 -27.83 -12.11 -18.30
CA HIS A 76 -28.59 -11.71 -17.12
C HIS A 76 -27.75 -11.79 -15.83
N CYS A 77 -28.06 -10.91 -14.90
CA CYS A 77 -27.51 -10.93 -13.55
C CYS A 77 -28.64 -10.64 -12.56
N THR A 78 -28.67 -11.40 -11.46
CA THR A 78 -29.65 -11.28 -10.36
C THR A 78 -29.47 -10.03 -9.49
N CYS A 79 -28.56 -9.13 -9.84
CA CYS A 79 -28.31 -7.91 -9.07
C CYS A 79 -29.39 -6.83 -9.31
N PRO A 80 -29.60 -5.90 -8.36
CA PRO A 80 -30.65 -4.87 -8.47
C PRO A 80 -30.44 -3.88 -9.63
N VAL A 81 -29.25 -3.88 -10.24
CA VAL A 81 -28.94 -3.16 -11.48
C VAL A 81 -29.30 -4.09 -12.64
N SER A 82 -30.54 -4.04 -13.10
CA SER A 82 -31.14 -4.95 -14.09
C SER A 82 -30.60 -4.81 -15.53
N SER A 83 -29.53 -4.02 -15.75
CA SER A 83 -28.85 -3.89 -17.05
C SER A 83 -27.32 -3.87 -16.90
N LEU A 84 -26.64 -4.64 -17.77
CA LEU A 84 -25.20 -4.67 -18.07
C LEU A 84 -24.29 -4.18 -16.92
N CYS A 85 -24.19 -5.02 -15.89
CA CYS A 85 -23.58 -4.65 -14.62
C CYS A 85 -22.10 -5.05 -14.51
N LYS A 86 -21.46 -4.58 -13.43
CA LYS A 86 -20.05 -4.89 -13.10
C LYS A 86 -19.79 -6.39 -12.84
N HIS A 87 -20.80 -7.14 -12.41
CA HIS A 87 -20.64 -8.58 -12.15
C HIS A 87 -20.50 -9.36 -13.47
N MET A 88 -21.22 -8.96 -14.51
CA MET A 88 -21.14 -9.55 -15.85
C MET A 88 -19.74 -9.38 -16.47
N THR A 89 -19.16 -8.18 -16.34
CA THR A 89 -17.79 -7.91 -16.80
C THR A 89 -16.75 -8.70 -15.99
N ALA A 90 -16.95 -8.89 -14.69
CA ALA A 90 -16.07 -9.74 -13.88
C ALA A 90 -16.07 -11.21 -14.33
N VAL A 91 -17.25 -11.76 -14.66
CA VAL A 91 -17.38 -13.14 -15.19
C VAL A 91 -16.77 -13.25 -16.59
N LEU A 92 -16.97 -12.25 -17.47
CA LEU A 92 -16.31 -12.19 -18.79
C LEU A 92 -14.77 -12.23 -18.67
N MET A 93 -14.20 -11.54 -17.70
CA MET A 93 -12.75 -11.53 -17.45
C MET A 93 -12.24 -12.87 -16.90
N SER A 94 -12.99 -13.50 -16.00
CA SER A 94 -12.68 -14.85 -15.52
C SER A 94 -12.76 -15.89 -16.65
N TYR A 95 -13.69 -15.71 -17.59
CA TYR A 95 -13.81 -16.56 -18.76
C TYR A 95 -12.63 -16.39 -19.73
N ALA A 96 -12.20 -15.14 -19.96
CA ALA A 96 -11.02 -14.84 -20.76
C ALA A 96 -9.73 -15.46 -20.19
N GLU A 97 -9.56 -15.44 -18.86
CA GLU A 97 -8.44 -16.10 -18.19
C GLU A 97 -8.45 -17.62 -18.41
N GLN A 98 -9.62 -18.27 -18.34
CA GLN A 98 -9.74 -19.71 -18.62
C GLN A 98 -9.44 -20.05 -20.08
N LEU A 99 -9.69 -19.13 -21.01
CA LEU A 99 -9.35 -19.27 -22.43
C LEU A 99 -7.90 -18.88 -22.77
N GLU A 100 -7.07 -18.54 -21.77
CA GLU A 100 -5.69 -18.03 -21.95
C GLU A 100 -5.63 -16.77 -22.84
N ARG A 101 -6.72 -15.99 -22.87
CA ARG A 101 -6.82 -14.74 -23.62
C ARG A 101 -6.47 -13.54 -22.75
N PRO A 102 -5.92 -12.47 -23.33
CA PRO A 102 -5.52 -11.30 -22.58
C PRO A 102 -6.73 -10.58 -21.96
N VAL A 103 -6.93 -10.74 -20.65
CA VAL A 103 -7.99 -10.06 -19.88
C VAL A 103 -7.96 -8.54 -20.06
N HIS A 104 -6.76 -7.98 -20.21
CA HIS A 104 -6.56 -6.54 -20.44
C HIS A 104 -7.21 -6.04 -21.74
N ALA A 105 -7.44 -6.92 -22.73
CA ALA A 105 -8.13 -6.53 -23.97
C ALA A 105 -9.62 -6.22 -23.73
N ILE A 106 -10.26 -6.88 -22.76
CA ILE A 106 -11.62 -6.57 -22.31
C ILE A 106 -11.64 -5.26 -21.51
N VAL A 107 -10.64 -5.04 -20.66
CA VAL A 107 -10.52 -3.80 -19.86
C VAL A 107 -10.32 -2.58 -20.76
N ASN A 108 -9.53 -2.74 -21.81
CA ASN A 108 -9.18 -1.69 -22.77
C ASN A 108 -10.10 -1.65 -24.00
N ALA A 109 -11.27 -2.31 -23.95
CA ALA A 109 -12.16 -2.49 -25.09
C ALA A 109 -12.47 -1.17 -25.83
N HIS A 110 -12.70 -0.08 -25.08
CA HIS A 110 -12.94 1.27 -25.60
C HIS A 110 -11.75 1.91 -26.33
N SER A 111 -10.53 1.60 -25.89
CA SER A 111 -9.31 2.11 -26.56
C SER A 111 -9.01 1.34 -27.85
N SER A 112 -9.30 0.04 -27.89
CA SER A 112 -9.12 -0.80 -29.08
C SER A 112 -10.10 -0.51 -30.21
N THR A 113 -11.30 0.00 -29.91
CA THR A 113 -12.28 0.45 -30.93
C THR A 113 -11.99 1.86 -31.44
N ALA A 114 -11.46 2.75 -30.59
CA ALA A 114 -11.07 4.11 -30.97
C ALA A 114 -9.93 4.17 -32.01
N LEU A 115 -9.03 3.18 -32.05
CA LEU A 115 -7.94 3.12 -33.03
C LEU A 115 -8.38 2.77 -34.47
N LYS A 116 -9.61 2.28 -34.70
CA LYS A 116 -10.08 1.88 -36.05
C LYS A 116 -11.21 2.76 -36.63
N GLN A 117 -11.69 3.76 -35.90
CA GLN A 117 -12.80 4.63 -36.32
C GLN A 117 -12.42 6.08 -36.66
N THR A 118 -11.14 6.38 -36.89
CA THR A 118 -10.74 7.68 -37.46
C THR A 118 -10.77 7.66 -38.99
N THR A 119 -11.97 7.53 -39.55
CA THR A 119 -12.30 8.22 -40.81
C THR A 119 -13.16 9.42 -40.44
N LYS A 120 -12.65 10.62 -40.74
CA LYS A 120 -13.28 11.92 -40.46
C LYS A 120 -14.79 11.89 -40.76
N PRO A 121 -15.58 12.58 -39.91
CA PRO A 121 -16.35 13.67 -40.47
C PRO A 121 -16.21 14.98 -39.68
N VAL A 122 -16.43 16.04 -40.44
CA VAL A 122 -16.37 17.45 -40.08
C VAL A 122 -17.60 17.84 -39.25
N GLY A 123 -17.37 18.55 -38.14
CA GLY A 123 -18.32 19.51 -37.55
C GLY A 123 -19.27 18.99 -36.46
N ALA A 124 -18.97 19.33 -35.18
CA ALA A 124 -19.89 19.96 -34.21
C ALA A 124 -19.23 20.05 -32.82
N MET A 125 -19.57 21.09 -32.08
CA MET A 125 -18.89 21.66 -30.91
C MET A 125 -19.06 20.93 -29.55
N ALA A 126 -18.19 21.36 -28.60
CA ALA A 126 -18.27 21.34 -27.12
C ALA A 126 -17.68 20.10 -26.41
N ALA A 127 -16.94 20.19 -25.29
CA ALA A 127 -16.33 21.27 -24.51
C ALA A 127 -15.37 20.65 -23.47
N GLY A 128 -14.30 21.37 -23.08
CA GLY A 128 -13.68 21.21 -21.76
C GLY A 128 -12.28 20.58 -21.64
N THR A 129 -11.31 20.96 -22.49
CA THR A 129 -9.88 20.69 -22.26
C THR A 129 -9.27 21.80 -21.39
N SER A 130 -8.66 21.42 -20.26
CA SER A 130 -8.05 22.35 -19.31
C SER A 130 -6.67 22.83 -19.80
N ARG A 131 -6.49 24.14 -19.68
CA ARG A 131 -5.41 24.98 -20.19
C ARG A 131 -4.14 24.85 -19.33
N TYR A 132 -3.02 24.56 -19.99
CA TYR A 132 -1.73 25.21 -19.74
C TYR A 132 -1.07 25.37 -21.11
N ALA A 133 -1.40 26.47 -21.78
CA ALA A 133 -0.64 27.01 -22.88
C ALA A 133 -0.27 28.42 -22.43
N ASP A 134 1.03 28.68 -22.27
CA ASP A 134 1.52 30.04 -22.29
C ASP A 134 1.07 30.69 -23.60
N ALA A 135 0.54 31.90 -23.47
CA ALA A 135 -0.07 32.64 -24.54
C ALA A 135 1.00 33.27 -25.43
N ASP A 136 1.62 32.49 -26.33
CA ASP A 136 2.20 33.02 -27.58
C ASP A 136 2.56 31.91 -28.61
N GLU A 137 1.62 31.02 -28.93
CA GLU A 137 1.84 30.01 -29.99
C GLU A 137 0.65 29.95 -30.96
N GLN A 138 0.60 30.92 -31.87
CA GLN A 138 -0.02 30.77 -33.20
C GLN A 138 0.92 31.38 -34.24
N GLN A 139 1.98 30.66 -34.60
CA GLN A 139 2.68 30.87 -35.87
C GLN A 139 3.46 29.61 -36.29
N ASP A 140 3.10 29.18 -37.50
CA ASP A 140 3.74 28.27 -38.46
C ASP A 140 4.72 27.15 -38.05
N MET A 141 4.36 25.99 -38.60
CA MET A 141 5.15 24.78 -38.79
C MET A 141 6.33 25.03 -39.74
N ASP A 142 7.53 25.28 -39.20
CA ASP A 142 8.83 24.87 -39.76
C ASP A 142 9.96 25.36 -38.82
N ILE A 143 10.54 24.47 -38.01
CA ILE A 143 11.69 24.82 -37.16
C ILE A 143 13.00 24.46 -37.90
N PRO A 144 13.90 25.43 -38.18
CA PRO A 144 15.12 25.21 -38.93
C PRO A 144 16.20 24.47 -38.13
N VAL A 145 16.99 23.65 -38.84
CA VAL A 145 18.14 22.84 -38.37
C VAL A 145 19.14 23.60 -37.47
N ASN A 146 19.15 24.93 -37.54
CA ASN A 146 20.03 25.84 -36.79
C ASN A 146 19.76 25.86 -35.27
N GLN A 147 18.58 25.46 -34.80
CA GLN A 147 18.26 25.46 -33.37
C GLN A 147 18.86 24.27 -32.62
N TYR A 148 19.07 23.12 -33.29
CA TYR A 148 19.66 21.92 -32.64
C TYR A 148 21.17 22.06 -32.43
N SER A 149 21.88 22.73 -33.33
CA SER A 149 23.29 23.09 -33.13
C SER A 149 23.47 24.03 -31.94
N GLN A 150 22.57 25.00 -31.76
CA GLN A 150 22.58 25.91 -30.61
C GLN A 150 22.30 25.20 -29.28
N ILE A 151 21.38 24.23 -29.28
CA ILE A 151 21.11 23.38 -28.10
C ILE A 151 22.35 22.55 -27.74
N LYS A 152 23.02 21.95 -28.73
CA LYS A 152 24.27 21.20 -28.50
C LYS A 152 25.42 22.08 -28.01
N GLU A 153 25.51 23.30 -28.51
CA GLU A 153 26.51 24.28 -28.06
C GLU A 153 26.29 24.69 -26.60
N ARG A 154 25.06 25.08 -26.22
CA ARG A 154 24.72 25.32 -24.80
C ARG A 154 24.94 24.09 -23.92
N ALA A 155 24.66 22.90 -24.44
CA ALA A 155 24.87 21.66 -23.71
C ALA A 155 26.36 21.40 -23.41
N THR A 156 27.32 22.00 -24.13
CA THR A 156 28.76 21.86 -23.79
C THR A 156 29.14 22.57 -22.50
N GLU A 157 28.38 23.60 -22.10
CA GLU A 157 28.61 24.40 -20.89
C GLU A 157 27.80 23.90 -19.69
N LEU A 158 27.12 22.76 -19.82
CA LEU A 158 26.16 22.25 -18.84
C LEU A 158 26.76 22.08 -17.43
N ALA A 159 28.06 21.81 -17.32
CA ALA A 159 28.73 21.74 -16.01
C ALA A 159 28.62 23.06 -15.21
N ASP A 160 28.62 24.20 -15.90
CA ASP A 160 28.62 25.54 -15.32
C ASP A 160 27.22 26.15 -15.17
N LEU A 161 26.22 25.61 -15.87
CA LEU A 161 24.81 26.02 -15.80
C LEU A 161 24.12 25.54 -14.52
N GLU A 162 23.14 26.30 -14.04
CA GLU A 162 22.28 25.94 -12.91
C GLU A 162 21.28 24.82 -13.30
N ILE A 163 20.78 24.08 -12.31
CA ILE A 163 19.81 23.00 -12.52
C ILE A 163 18.51 23.48 -13.20
N SER A 164 18.08 24.71 -12.94
CA SER A 164 16.94 25.35 -13.61
C SER A 164 17.15 25.42 -15.13
N GLU A 165 18.33 25.87 -15.54
CA GLU A 165 18.73 26.00 -16.94
C GLU A 165 18.90 24.63 -17.62
N TRP A 166 19.30 23.60 -16.87
CA TRP A 166 19.31 22.22 -17.39
C TRP A 166 17.91 21.77 -17.79
N HIS A 167 16.91 22.09 -16.96
CA HIS A 167 15.52 21.71 -17.21
C HIS A 167 14.93 22.50 -18.38
N GLU A 168 15.34 23.76 -18.58
CA GLU A 168 15.00 24.52 -19.80
C GLU A 168 15.61 23.89 -21.05
N LEU A 169 16.88 23.45 -20.98
CA LEU A 169 17.52 22.74 -22.08
C LEU A 169 16.80 21.42 -22.38
N PHE A 170 16.42 20.66 -21.36
CA PHE A 170 15.64 19.42 -21.54
C PHE A 170 14.30 19.70 -22.21
N HIS A 171 13.60 20.74 -21.77
CA HIS A 171 12.35 21.17 -22.38
C HIS A 171 12.53 21.54 -23.86
N SER A 172 13.55 22.34 -24.19
CA SER A 172 13.84 22.73 -25.58
C SER A 172 14.18 21.52 -26.48
N SER A 173 14.90 20.53 -25.95
CA SER A 173 15.27 19.32 -26.66
C SER A 173 14.06 18.44 -26.97
N LEU A 174 13.15 18.31 -26.01
CA LEU A 174 11.97 17.44 -26.09
C LEU A 174 10.80 18.04 -26.87
N ARG A 175 10.76 19.37 -27.09
CA ARG A 175 9.78 20.01 -27.97
C ARG A 175 9.76 19.39 -29.38
N ARG A 176 10.89 18.85 -29.85
CA ARG A 176 11.01 18.19 -31.16
C ARG A 176 10.28 16.84 -31.25
N LEU A 177 10.06 16.16 -30.12
CA LEU A 177 9.35 14.87 -30.07
C LEU A 177 7.81 15.04 -30.09
N GLY A 178 7.31 16.28 -29.98
CA GLY A 178 5.88 16.60 -29.98
C GLY A 178 5.15 16.23 -28.67
N THR A 179 3.83 16.41 -28.66
CA THR A 179 2.96 16.10 -27.52
C THR A 179 2.68 14.59 -27.44
N GLY A 180 3.63 13.85 -26.88
CA GLY A 180 3.49 12.41 -26.64
C GLY A 180 2.53 12.08 -25.49
N THR A 181 1.88 10.92 -25.58
CA THR A 181 1.17 10.35 -24.41
C THR A 181 2.21 9.75 -23.45
N ALA A 182 2.06 9.99 -22.14
CA ALA A 182 2.95 9.44 -21.12
C ALA A 182 2.89 7.90 -21.11
N ASN A 183 3.83 7.27 -21.81
CA ASN A 183 3.96 5.82 -21.94
C ASN A 183 5.46 5.44 -21.95
N THR A 184 5.75 4.15 -21.83
CA THR A 184 7.14 3.65 -21.73
C THR A 184 7.96 3.87 -23.01
N SER A 185 7.35 3.86 -24.20
CA SER A 185 8.04 4.13 -25.47
C SER A 185 8.50 5.57 -25.55
N TYR A 186 7.60 6.50 -25.25
CA TYR A 186 7.90 7.93 -25.24
C TYR A 186 9.00 8.26 -24.22
N VAL A 187 8.95 7.66 -23.02
CA VAL A 187 10.00 7.85 -22.02
C VAL A 187 11.35 7.35 -22.53
N GLN A 188 11.41 6.23 -23.25
CA GLN A 188 12.66 5.75 -23.85
C GLN A 188 13.18 6.71 -24.93
N GLU A 189 12.32 7.11 -25.87
CA GLU A 189 12.68 8.05 -26.95
C GLU A 189 13.14 9.42 -26.40
N ALA A 190 12.44 9.92 -25.39
CA ALA A 190 12.80 11.15 -24.69
C ALA A 190 14.13 11.02 -23.94
N THR A 191 14.38 9.86 -23.34
CA THR A 191 15.68 9.56 -22.70
C THR A 191 16.78 9.59 -23.75
N ASP A 192 16.62 8.87 -24.87
CA ASP A 192 17.64 8.80 -25.92
C ASP A 192 17.99 10.18 -26.49
N GLU A 193 17.01 11.06 -26.68
CA GLU A 193 17.24 12.44 -27.15
C GLU A 193 17.98 13.30 -26.12
N LEU A 194 17.68 13.13 -24.83
CA LEU A 194 18.38 13.84 -23.75
C LEU A 194 19.81 13.35 -23.56
N TYR A 195 20.08 12.05 -23.76
CA TYR A 195 21.46 11.55 -23.73
C TYR A 195 22.25 11.92 -24.99
N ALA A 196 21.59 12.17 -26.13
CA ALA A 196 22.25 12.65 -27.35
C ALA A 196 22.85 14.06 -27.22
N ILE A 197 22.37 14.87 -26.28
CA ILE A 197 22.91 16.21 -25.96
C ILE A 197 23.92 16.19 -24.81
N LYS A 198 24.15 15.05 -24.15
CA LYS A 198 24.99 14.94 -22.95
C LYS A 198 26.46 15.26 -23.29
N PRO A 199 27.07 16.28 -22.67
CA PRO A 199 28.50 16.58 -22.86
C PRO A 199 29.38 15.59 -22.08
N ARG A 200 30.71 15.71 -22.23
CA ARG A 200 31.66 14.96 -21.39
C ARG A 200 31.72 15.59 -19.99
N LEU A 201 31.03 14.99 -19.04
CA LEU A 201 31.01 15.40 -17.63
C LEU A 201 31.97 14.57 -16.77
N SER A 202 32.32 15.08 -15.59
CA SER A 202 32.95 14.26 -14.53
C SER A 202 31.95 13.25 -13.99
N ALA A 203 32.42 12.11 -13.46
CA ALA A 203 31.56 11.04 -12.95
C ALA A 203 30.45 11.51 -11.98
N ALA A 204 30.77 12.39 -11.02
CA ALA A 204 29.79 12.90 -10.06
C ALA A 204 28.71 13.80 -10.72
N MET A 205 29.10 14.65 -11.67
CA MET A 205 28.17 15.45 -12.47
C MET A 205 27.35 14.58 -13.44
N ASP A 206 27.91 13.45 -13.87
CA ASP A 206 27.22 12.44 -14.66
C ASP A 206 26.07 11.83 -13.87
N GLN A 207 26.30 11.45 -12.61
CA GLN A 207 25.27 10.93 -11.71
C GLN A 207 24.14 11.96 -11.51
N LEU A 208 24.47 13.25 -11.33
CA LEU A 208 23.48 14.31 -11.23
C LEU A 208 22.69 14.52 -12.53
N PHE A 209 23.36 14.48 -13.68
CA PHE A 209 22.68 14.58 -14.98
C PHE A 209 21.68 13.46 -15.17
N GLU A 210 22.07 12.21 -14.91
CA GLU A 210 21.20 11.05 -15.03
C GLU A 210 19.99 11.15 -14.10
N LEU A 211 20.19 11.59 -12.86
CA LEU A 211 19.12 11.85 -11.91
C LEU A 211 18.15 12.92 -12.44
N HIS A 212 18.66 14.05 -12.93
CA HIS A 212 17.82 15.14 -13.41
C HIS A 212 17.05 14.81 -14.70
N VAL A 213 17.61 13.98 -15.58
CA VAL A 213 16.87 13.43 -16.73
C VAL A 213 15.66 12.63 -16.25
N GLN A 214 15.85 11.71 -15.30
CA GLN A 214 14.77 10.90 -14.77
C GLN A 214 13.72 11.73 -14.01
N LEU A 215 14.16 12.69 -13.18
CA LEU A 215 13.27 13.62 -12.48
C LEU A 215 12.41 14.46 -13.42
N TYR A 216 13.01 14.93 -14.52
CA TYR A 216 12.30 15.70 -15.53
C TYR A 216 11.22 14.84 -16.23
N LEU A 217 11.56 13.60 -16.60
CA LEU A 217 10.61 12.68 -17.23
C LEU A 217 9.49 12.25 -16.28
N ILE A 218 9.76 12.06 -14.99
CA ILE A 218 8.70 11.81 -13.99
C ILE A 218 7.76 13.00 -13.93
N ARG A 219 8.29 14.23 -13.88
CA ARG A 219 7.46 15.46 -13.90
C ARG A 219 6.58 15.52 -15.15
N PHE A 220 7.11 15.12 -16.31
CA PHE A 220 6.33 15.07 -17.54
C PHE A 220 5.19 14.03 -17.49
N CYS A 221 5.44 12.85 -16.89
CA CYS A 221 4.44 11.80 -16.79
C CYS A 221 3.36 12.07 -15.73
N VAL A 222 3.63 12.92 -14.74
CA VAL A 222 2.73 13.17 -13.61
C VAL A 222 1.78 14.34 -13.92
N PRO A 223 0.45 14.09 -14.04
CA PRO A 223 -0.51 15.18 -14.17
C PRO A 223 -0.59 16.00 -12.86
N PRO A 224 -1.08 17.26 -12.91
CA PRO A 224 -1.31 18.04 -11.70
C PRO A 224 -2.19 17.27 -10.71
N ALA A 225 -1.78 17.27 -9.44
CA ALA A 225 -2.31 16.37 -8.40
C ALA A 225 -3.82 16.55 -8.10
N ARG A 226 -4.42 17.67 -8.53
CA ARG A 226 -5.84 17.95 -8.40
C ARG A 226 -6.40 18.51 -9.69
N ASN A 227 -7.58 18.02 -10.06
CA ASN A 227 -8.36 18.64 -11.13
C ASN A 227 -8.79 20.05 -10.69
N SER A 228 -8.48 21.07 -11.49
CA SER A 228 -8.77 22.48 -11.20
C SER A 228 -10.27 22.78 -11.04
N ILE A 229 -11.13 21.92 -11.59
CA ILE A 229 -12.59 22.10 -11.59
C ILE A 229 -13.26 21.30 -10.46
N THR A 230 -12.85 20.05 -10.25
CA THR A 230 -13.53 19.12 -9.33
C THR A 230 -12.79 18.89 -8.02
N HIS A 231 -11.55 19.39 -7.89
CA HIS A 231 -10.63 19.12 -6.77
C HIS A 231 -10.44 17.63 -6.43
N THR A 232 -10.85 16.72 -7.33
CA THR A 232 -10.70 15.27 -7.16
C THR A 232 -9.26 14.85 -7.44
N PRO A 233 -8.73 13.84 -6.72
CA PRO A 233 -7.42 13.29 -7.00
C PRO A 233 -7.41 12.67 -8.40
N VAL A 234 -6.45 13.11 -9.22
CA VAL A 234 -6.18 12.50 -10.53
C VAL A 234 -5.33 11.26 -10.27
N TYR A 235 -5.60 10.16 -10.97
CA TYR A 235 -4.75 8.97 -10.93
C TYR A 235 -3.99 8.84 -12.24
N LEU A 236 -2.78 8.29 -12.19
CA LEU A 236 -2.02 7.96 -13.39
C LEU A 236 -2.76 6.90 -14.20
N SER A 237 -2.70 7.03 -15.53
CA SER A 237 -3.09 5.95 -16.43
C SER A 237 -2.12 4.78 -16.24
N TYR A 238 -2.56 3.55 -16.51
CA TYR A 238 -1.69 2.38 -16.37
C TYR A 238 -0.37 2.47 -17.18
N PRO A 239 -0.37 2.94 -18.45
CA PRO A 239 0.88 3.17 -19.19
C PRO A 239 1.79 4.22 -18.55
N ALA A 240 1.22 5.30 -18.01
CA ALA A 240 1.99 6.32 -17.29
C ALA A 240 2.54 5.79 -15.96
N GLN A 241 1.80 4.95 -15.25
CA GLN A 241 2.27 4.28 -14.03
C GLN A 241 3.46 3.38 -14.34
N LEU A 242 3.38 2.53 -15.38
CA LEU A 242 4.51 1.68 -15.78
C LEU A 242 5.75 2.48 -16.16
N ALA A 243 5.55 3.61 -16.85
CA ALA A 243 6.63 4.52 -17.21
C ALA A 243 7.29 5.15 -15.97
N VAL A 244 6.49 5.65 -15.03
CA VAL A 244 6.99 6.20 -13.75
C VAL A 244 7.69 5.13 -12.92
N ASP A 245 7.13 3.91 -12.82
CA ASP A 245 7.75 2.81 -12.07
C ASP A 245 9.12 2.40 -12.66
N ALA A 246 9.27 2.46 -13.98
CA ALA A 246 10.54 2.21 -14.65
C ALA A 246 11.57 3.31 -14.35
N LEU A 247 11.14 4.57 -14.36
CA LEU A 247 11.98 5.72 -14.00
C LEU A 247 12.43 5.65 -12.54
N LEU A 248 11.52 5.37 -11.60
CA LEU A 248 11.84 5.23 -10.17
C LEU A 248 12.87 4.12 -9.92
N LYS A 249 12.74 2.98 -10.60
CA LYS A 249 13.76 1.91 -10.54
C LYS A 249 15.12 2.36 -11.09
N GLY A 250 15.13 3.26 -12.07
CA GLY A 250 16.34 3.92 -12.54
C GLY A 250 16.98 4.77 -11.43
N ILE A 251 16.15 5.55 -10.73
CA ILE A 251 16.61 6.43 -9.64
C ILE A 251 17.17 5.61 -8.48
N ASP A 252 16.51 4.52 -8.11
CA ASP A 252 17.00 3.59 -7.09
C ASP A 252 18.40 3.06 -7.44
N ARG A 253 18.66 2.72 -8.71
CA ARG A 253 20.00 2.29 -9.16
C ARG A 253 21.02 3.41 -9.06
N ILE A 254 20.65 4.64 -9.40
CA ILE A 254 21.54 5.82 -9.30
C ILE A 254 21.97 6.01 -7.84
N PHE A 255 21.03 6.00 -6.89
CA PHE A 255 21.34 6.20 -5.48
C PHE A 255 22.03 5.03 -4.80
N ASN A 256 21.94 3.81 -5.35
CA ASN A 256 22.72 2.66 -4.86
C ASN A 256 24.22 2.81 -5.13
N HIS A 257 24.63 3.74 -6.00
CA HIS A 257 26.02 4.10 -6.19
C HIS A 257 26.37 5.33 -5.33
N GLN A 258 27.45 5.22 -4.54
CA GLN A 258 27.98 6.36 -3.79
C GLN A 258 28.43 7.48 -4.77
N LEU A 259 28.35 8.73 -4.31
CA LEU A 259 28.85 9.87 -5.09
C LEU A 259 30.36 9.75 -5.32
N ASP A 260 30.79 9.88 -6.57
CA ASP A 260 32.22 9.85 -6.94
C ASP A 260 32.93 11.18 -6.67
N LEU A 261 33.04 11.54 -5.39
CA LEU A 261 33.73 12.74 -4.88
C LEU A 261 35.27 12.65 -4.75
N PRO A 262 35.96 11.48 -4.65
CA PRO A 262 37.39 11.40 -4.33
C PRO A 262 38.35 12.16 -5.28
N GLY A 263 37.90 12.56 -6.46
CA GLY A 263 38.66 13.34 -7.45
C GLY A 263 38.38 14.85 -7.48
N LEU A 264 37.36 15.34 -6.76
CA LEU A 264 36.91 16.74 -6.82
C LEU A 264 37.55 17.57 -5.69
N LYS A 265 38.25 18.65 -6.04
CA LYS A 265 38.88 19.58 -5.08
C LYS A 265 38.62 21.04 -5.44
N GLY A 266 38.61 21.91 -4.43
CA GLY A 266 38.44 23.36 -4.58
C GLY A 266 37.09 23.73 -5.19
N LYS A 267 37.09 24.69 -6.13
CA LYS A 267 35.87 25.24 -6.75
C LYS A 267 34.93 24.20 -7.37
N LYS A 268 35.46 23.09 -7.91
CA LYS A 268 34.64 22.02 -8.51
C LYS A 268 33.82 21.26 -7.47
N LEU A 269 34.35 21.10 -6.26
CA LEU A 269 33.63 20.48 -5.15
C LEU A 269 32.54 21.43 -4.64
N GLU A 270 32.84 22.72 -4.48
CA GLU A 270 31.85 23.74 -4.10
C GLU A 270 30.71 23.83 -5.12
N GLN A 271 31.04 23.81 -6.42
CA GLN A 271 30.05 23.79 -7.49
C GLN A 271 29.15 22.55 -7.42
N HIS A 272 29.72 21.37 -7.16
CA HIS A 272 28.93 20.16 -6.96
C HIS A 272 27.98 20.26 -5.75
N TRP A 273 28.45 20.83 -4.63
CA TRP A 273 27.60 21.06 -3.46
C TRP A 273 26.47 22.05 -3.74
N ASN A 274 26.75 23.11 -4.51
CA ASN A 274 25.72 24.04 -4.97
C ASN A 274 24.67 23.32 -5.82
N ARG A 275 25.09 22.43 -6.73
CA ARG A 275 24.16 21.63 -7.54
C ARG A 275 23.31 20.69 -6.69
N LEU A 276 23.88 20.03 -5.68
CA LEU A 276 23.09 19.22 -4.74
C LEU A 276 22.05 20.05 -3.96
N ALA A 277 22.41 21.28 -3.56
CA ALA A 277 21.48 22.20 -2.90
C ALA A 277 20.35 22.64 -3.85
N GLU A 278 20.66 22.93 -5.11
CA GLU A 278 19.67 23.22 -6.16
C GLU A 278 18.75 22.02 -6.42
N THR A 279 19.30 20.79 -6.48
CA THR A 279 18.52 19.56 -6.62
C THR A 279 17.56 19.37 -5.43
N SER A 280 18.03 19.59 -4.20
CA SER A 280 17.18 19.54 -2.99
C SER A 280 16.05 20.56 -3.08
N ALA A 281 16.34 21.80 -3.47
CA ALA A 281 15.34 22.86 -3.64
C ALA A 281 14.30 22.54 -4.73
N TYR A 282 14.75 21.95 -5.86
CA TYR A 282 13.88 21.47 -6.92
C TYR A 282 12.92 20.39 -6.40
N LEU A 283 13.44 19.36 -5.74
CA LEU A 283 12.64 18.28 -5.16
C LEU A 283 11.64 18.80 -4.13
N ARG A 284 12.08 19.70 -3.24
CA ARG A 284 11.23 20.34 -2.22
C ARG A 284 10.02 21.03 -2.85
N THR A 285 10.24 21.79 -3.93
CA THR A 285 9.17 22.49 -4.65
C THR A 285 8.14 21.52 -5.21
N HIS A 286 8.59 20.41 -5.79
CA HIS A 286 7.71 19.38 -6.35
C HIS A 286 6.96 18.59 -5.29
N MET A 287 7.62 18.24 -4.20
CA MET A 287 7.02 17.54 -3.06
C MET A 287 5.82 18.30 -2.47
N MET A 288 5.85 19.63 -2.45
CA MET A 288 4.74 20.41 -1.88
C MET A 288 3.44 20.29 -2.67
N SER A 289 3.52 19.87 -3.93
CA SER A 289 2.34 19.61 -4.78
C SER A 289 1.81 18.18 -4.67
N GLU A 290 2.51 17.28 -3.96
CA GLU A 290 2.16 15.87 -3.85
C GLU A 290 0.98 15.62 -2.92
N THR A 291 0.28 14.50 -3.16
CA THR A 291 -0.80 14.02 -2.30
C THR A 291 -0.43 12.67 -1.72
N ALA A 292 -1.08 12.24 -0.63
CA ALA A 292 -0.79 10.95 -0.01
C ALA A 292 -0.95 9.73 -0.95
N SER A 293 -1.68 9.88 -2.07
CA SER A 293 -1.85 8.84 -3.10
C SER A 293 -0.83 8.90 -4.24
N MET A 294 -0.12 10.02 -4.40
CA MET A 294 0.86 10.27 -5.47
C MET A 294 2.08 10.97 -4.87
N MET A 295 3.01 10.17 -4.35
CA MET A 295 4.26 10.63 -3.73
C MET A 295 5.45 10.00 -4.46
N PHE A 296 5.91 10.63 -5.53
CA PHE A 296 7.04 10.19 -6.35
C PHE A 296 8.33 10.93 -5.98
N PHE A 297 8.26 12.23 -5.69
CA PHE A 297 9.39 13.09 -5.33
C PHE A 297 9.79 12.96 -3.86
N THR A 298 8.84 12.73 -2.95
CA THR A 298 9.16 12.56 -1.51
C THR A 298 10.15 11.41 -1.24
N PRO A 299 9.98 10.20 -1.83
CA PRO A 299 10.98 9.14 -1.69
C PRO A 299 12.36 9.52 -2.24
N ILE A 300 12.39 10.22 -3.38
CA ILE A 300 13.63 10.63 -4.05
C ILE A 300 14.38 11.67 -3.21
N TYR A 301 13.67 12.66 -2.66
CA TYR A 301 14.23 13.63 -1.72
C TYR A 301 14.87 12.95 -0.53
N ARG A 302 14.19 11.97 0.06
CA ARG A 302 14.76 11.19 1.16
C ARG A 302 16.04 10.46 0.73
N GLN A 303 16.03 9.77 -0.42
CA GLN A 303 17.20 9.05 -0.92
C GLN A 303 18.38 9.98 -1.20
N LEU A 304 18.14 11.18 -1.74
CA LEU A 304 19.16 12.21 -1.94
C LEU A 304 19.85 12.55 -0.61
N TRP A 305 19.07 12.83 0.44
CA TRP A 305 19.63 13.13 1.74
C TRP A 305 20.36 11.94 2.37
N LEU A 306 19.72 10.76 2.36
CA LEU A 306 20.23 9.56 3.02
C LEU A 306 21.50 9.00 2.38
N ASN A 307 21.53 8.89 1.05
CA ASN A 307 22.57 8.15 0.34
C ASN A 307 23.71 9.05 -0.16
N TRP A 308 23.43 10.34 -0.40
CA TRP A 308 24.38 11.24 -1.06
C TRP A 308 24.83 12.39 -0.16
N ILE A 309 23.91 13.11 0.51
CA ILE A 309 24.28 14.29 1.30
C ILE A 309 24.81 13.90 2.68
N VAL A 310 24.02 13.20 3.50
CA VAL A 310 24.35 12.90 4.90
C VAL A 310 25.67 12.13 5.08
N PRO A 311 25.99 11.09 4.29
CA PRO A 311 27.25 10.36 4.44
C PRO A 311 28.49 11.25 4.24
N GLU A 312 28.39 12.24 3.35
CA GLU A 312 29.48 13.13 2.97
C GLU A 312 29.60 14.37 3.88
N LEU A 313 28.61 14.64 4.74
CA LEU A 313 28.65 15.78 5.67
C LEU A 313 29.68 15.61 6.81
N HIS A 314 30.24 14.42 7.03
CA HIS A 314 31.26 14.14 8.06
C HIS A 314 30.98 14.77 9.45
N GLY A 315 29.70 14.89 9.83
CA GLY A 315 29.29 15.48 11.11
C GLY A 315 29.14 17.01 11.14
N ALA A 316 29.13 17.70 9.98
CA ALA A 316 28.79 19.13 9.88
C ALA A 316 27.25 19.31 9.80
N PRO A 317 26.57 19.81 10.85
CA PRO A 317 25.11 19.89 10.90
C PRO A 317 24.55 21.13 10.19
N ASP A 318 25.39 22.01 9.66
CA ASP A 318 24.97 23.33 9.16
C ASP A 318 24.00 23.20 7.98
N MET A 319 24.24 22.26 7.06
CA MET A 319 23.37 22.03 5.91
C MET A 319 22.02 21.41 6.31
N LEU A 320 22.02 20.47 7.27
CA LEU A 320 20.80 19.87 7.84
C LEU A 320 19.96 20.90 8.59
N SER A 321 20.61 21.74 9.39
CA SER A 321 19.96 22.82 10.15
C SER A 321 19.38 23.89 9.21
N SER A 322 20.10 24.22 8.14
CA SER A 322 19.62 25.14 7.10
C SER A 322 18.41 24.57 6.36
N GLU A 323 18.44 23.29 5.97
CA GLU A 323 17.31 22.63 5.33
C GLU A 323 16.08 22.61 6.26
N GLN A 324 16.29 22.24 7.53
CA GLN A 324 15.23 22.23 8.53
C GLN A 324 14.61 23.61 8.74
N ALA A 325 15.42 24.69 8.74
CA ALA A 325 14.92 26.06 8.82
C ALA A 325 14.01 26.40 7.63
N ILE A 326 14.40 26.03 6.41
CA ILE A 326 13.59 26.24 5.20
C ILE A 326 12.27 25.49 5.27
N LEU A 327 12.28 24.22 5.70
CA LEU A 327 11.05 23.44 5.87
C LEU A 327 10.12 24.06 6.92
N ASN A 328 10.66 24.59 8.01
CA ASN A 328 9.89 25.29 9.03
C ASN A 328 9.32 26.63 8.53
N ASP A 329 10.02 27.33 7.64
CA ASP A 329 9.48 28.53 6.97
C ASP A 329 8.31 28.21 6.05
N ILE A 330 8.39 27.09 5.31
CA ILE A 330 7.28 26.61 4.48
C ILE A 330 6.06 26.28 5.35
N GLU A 331 6.27 25.58 6.47
CA GLU A 331 5.21 25.31 7.44
C GLU A 331 4.54 26.61 7.92
N ARG A 332 5.34 27.61 8.34
CA ARG A 332 4.84 28.92 8.76
C ARG A 332 4.02 29.60 7.66
N GLY A 333 4.50 29.55 6.42
CA GLY A 333 3.79 30.11 5.26
C GLY A 333 2.43 29.44 5.02
N ILE A 334 2.35 28.11 5.13
CA ILE A 334 1.09 27.36 4.97
C ILE A 334 0.10 27.69 6.09
N ILE A 335 0.59 27.78 7.33
CA ILE A 335 -0.26 28.14 8.49
C ILE A 335 -0.78 29.57 8.34
N ALA A 336 0.07 30.52 7.93
CA ALA A 336 -0.32 31.91 7.72
C ALA A 336 -1.32 32.10 6.56
N ALA A 337 -1.22 31.28 5.51
CA ALA A 337 -2.14 31.29 4.37
C ALA A 337 -3.50 30.63 4.68
N SER A 338 -3.61 29.90 5.79
CA SER A 338 -4.87 29.26 6.21
C SER A 338 -5.77 30.31 6.88
N PRO A 339 -7.01 30.54 6.40
CA PRO A 339 -7.88 31.54 7.01
C PRO A 339 -8.22 31.16 8.46
N PRO A 340 -8.27 32.11 9.41
CA PRO A 340 -8.75 31.83 10.75
C PRO A 340 -10.19 31.32 10.64
N SER A 341 -10.45 30.13 11.20
CA SER A 341 -11.77 29.53 11.19
C SER A 341 -12.78 30.53 11.77
N GLN A 342 -13.66 31.08 10.93
CA GLN A 342 -14.81 31.81 11.42
C GLN A 342 -15.62 30.86 12.30
N SER A 343 -15.69 31.18 13.59
CA SER A 343 -16.71 30.66 14.49
C SER A 343 -18.07 30.99 13.88
N GLY A 344 -18.69 30.02 13.21
CA GLY A 344 -20.06 30.13 12.74
C GLY A 344 -20.97 30.32 13.95
N GLY A 345 -21.35 31.57 14.21
CA GLY A 345 -22.42 31.92 15.13
C GLY A 345 -23.71 31.27 14.62
N SER A 346 -24.11 30.19 15.26
CA SER A 346 -25.47 29.67 15.13
C SER A 346 -26.39 30.60 15.91
N VAL A 347 -27.01 31.53 15.21
CA VAL A 347 -28.23 32.19 15.67
C VAL A 347 -29.35 31.20 15.41
N LEU A 348 -29.80 30.49 16.46
CA LEU A 348 -31.18 30.07 16.77
C LEU A 348 -31.19 28.83 17.68
N GLY A 349 -31.81 28.96 18.86
CA GLY A 349 -32.28 27.82 19.66
C GLY A 349 -31.70 27.73 21.07
N SER A 350 -32.28 28.50 21.98
CA SER A 350 -32.11 28.36 23.43
C SER A 350 -32.60 27.00 23.96
N THR A 351 -31.71 26.21 24.56
CA THR A 351 -32.04 25.34 25.70
C THR A 351 -30.78 25.04 26.50
N GLN A 352 -30.83 25.34 27.79
CA GLN A 352 -29.79 25.06 28.77
C GLN A 352 -29.69 23.54 29.03
N SER A 353 -28.49 22.99 28.99
CA SER A 353 -28.14 21.80 29.78
C SER A 353 -26.64 21.81 30.12
N ASN A 354 -26.36 21.75 31.42
CA ASN A 354 -25.04 21.64 32.02
C ASN A 354 -24.40 20.27 31.69
N GLY A 355 -23.13 20.26 31.28
CA GLY A 355 -22.36 19.02 31.17
C GLY A 355 -20.95 19.22 30.61
N SER A 356 -19.95 19.21 31.50
CA SER A 356 -18.52 18.90 31.31
C SER A 356 -17.85 19.29 29.97
N SER A 357 -16.99 20.30 30.04
CA SER A 357 -15.99 20.67 29.03
C SER A 357 -15.07 19.49 28.68
N SER A 358 -15.33 18.84 27.54
CA SER A 358 -14.27 18.18 26.78
C SER A 358 -13.79 19.19 25.74
N ASP A 359 -12.57 19.70 25.96
CA ASP A 359 -11.85 20.50 24.97
C ASP A 359 -11.70 19.68 23.69
N ARG A 360 -12.53 19.97 22.69
CA ARG A 360 -12.24 19.57 21.31
C ARG A 360 -11.10 20.47 20.84
N PRO A 361 -9.92 19.93 20.49
CA PRO A 361 -8.88 20.76 19.90
C PRO A 361 -9.42 21.36 18.60
N GLY A 362 -9.30 22.68 18.47
CA GLY A 362 -9.66 23.39 17.24
C GLY A 362 -8.96 22.74 16.04
N LYS A 363 -9.64 22.69 14.89
CA LYS A 363 -9.08 22.12 13.65
C LYS A 363 -7.78 22.85 13.29
N ALA A 364 -6.65 22.27 13.69
CA ALA A 364 -5.32 22.70 13.28
C ALA A 364 -5.21 22.57 11.76
N ALA A 365 -4.50 23.50 11.12
CA ALA A 365 -4.22 23.43 9.69
C ALA A 365 -3.56 22.09 9.36
N THR A 366 -4.13 21.33 8.43
CA THR A 366 -3.58 20.03 8.01
C THR A 366 -2.37 20.27 7.11
N LEU A 367 -1.16 20.04 7.64
CA LEU A 367 0.09 20.20 6.90
C LEU A 367 0.25 19.09 5.83
N PRO A 368 0.86 19.36 4.67
CA PRO A 368 1.12 18.34 3.67
C PRO A 368 1.98 17.20 4.22
N LEU A 369 1.57 15.95 3.94
CA LEU A 369 2.31 14.74 4.33
C LEU A 369 3.80 14.75 3.91
N PRO A 370 4.17 15.16 2.68
CA PRO A 370 5.57 15.33 2.26
C PRO A 370 6.40 16.21 3.19
N LEU A 371 5.83 17.32 3.68
CA LEU A 371 6.50 18.26 4.56
C LEU A 371 6.78 17.62 5.92
N ILE A 372 5.79 16.93 6.48
CA ILE A 372 5.93 16.24 7.77
C ILE A 372 7.02 15.18 7.69
N LEU A 373 7.05 14.37 6.61
CA LEU A 373 8.09 13.37 6.40
C LEU A 373 9.47 14.01 6.26
N ALA A 374 9.60 15.06 5.45
CA ALA A 374 10.88 15.75 5.26
C ALA A 374 11.42 16.33 6.58
N GLN A 375 10.58 17.01 7.36
CA GLN A 375 10.96 17.53 8.69
C GLN A 375 11.39 16.40 9.63
N SER A 376 10.63 15.30 9.67
CA SER A 376 10.93 14.14 10.52
C SER A 376 12.29 13.52 10.16
N TRP A 377 12.63 13.45 8.87
CA TRP A 377 13.95 13.01 8.40
C TRP A 377 15.08 13.95 8.83
N MET A 378 14.87 15.27 8.76
CA MET A 378 15.88 16.22 9.22
C MET A 378 16.13 16.09 10.73
N HIS A 379 15.06 15.99 11.54
CA HIS A 379 15.19 15.74 12.98
C HIS A 379 15.89 14.41 13.28
N PHE A 380 15.57 13.36 12.53
CA PHE A 380 16.21 12.04 12.65
C PHE A 380 17.73 12.11 12.44
N HIS A 381 18.19 12.80 11.39
CA HIS A 381 19.62 12.95 11.10
C HIS A 381 20.33 13.88 12.09
N LEU A 382 19.62 14.85 12.68
CA LEU A 382 20.14 15.71 13.74
C LEU A 382 20.17 15.02 15.13
N GLY A 383 19.73 13.76 15.24
CA GLY A 383 19.63 13.03 16.51
C GLY A 383 18.52 13.54 17.44
N GLN A 384 17.56 14.31 16.91
CA GLN A 384 16.44 14.89 17.64
C GLN A 384 15.21 13.99 17.56
N ASP A 385 15.35 12.75 18.02
CA ASP A 385 14.36 11.68 17.82
C ASP A 385 12.97 12.04 18.39
N ASP A 386 12.91 12.65 19.57
CA ASP A 386 11.64 13.09 20.19
C ASP A 386 10.85 14.05 19.30
N GLN A 387 11.55 14.99 18.64
CA GLN A 387 10.92 15.95 17.74
C GLN A 387 10.43 15.26 16.45
N ALA A 388 11.20 14.30 15.94
CA ALA A 388 10.80 13.50 14.79
C ALA A 388 9.53 12.67 15.11
N TRP A 389 9.46 12.02 16.28
CA TRP A 389 8.29 11.25 16.70
C TRP A 389 7.06 12.14 16.85
N GLN A 390 7.19 13.31 17.49
CA GLN A 390 6.07 14.25 17.62
C GLN A 390 5.53 14.67 16.26
N ARG A 391 6.40 14.98 15.29
CA ARG A 391 5.98 15.33 13.92
C ARG A 391 5.22 14.20 13.25
N LEU A 392 5.73 12.97 13.32
CA LEU A 392 5.08 11.79 12.75
C LEU A 392 3.74 11.48 13.43
N ILE A 393 3.67 11.51 14.77
CA ILE A 393 2.44 11.25 15.52
C ILE A 393 1.37 12.29 15.17
N HIS A 394 1.72 13.59 15.17
CA HIS A 394 0.77 14.64 14.79
C HIS A 394 0.29 14.48 13.35
N GLY A 395 1.19 14.17 12.40
CA GLY A 395 0.83 13.91 11.01
C GLY A 395 -0.10 12.72 10.81
N SER A 396 -0.01 11.71 11.69
CA SER A 396 -0.75 10.45 11.55
C SER A 396 -2.24 10.62 11.82
N SER A 397 -2.57 11.59 12.66
CA SER A 397 -3.94 11.96 12.98
C SER A 397 -4.67 12.57 11.77
N ALA A 398 -3.91 13.22 10.87
CA ALA A 398 -4.45 13.86 9.67
C ALA A 398 -4.43 12.93 8.45
N TYR A 399 -3.42 12.05 8.35
CA TYR A 399 -3.22 11.15 7.20
C TYR A 399 -2.85 9.75 7.68
N GLY A 400 -3.46 8.71 7.12
CA GLY A 400 -2.90 7.36 7.29
C GLY A 400 -1.59 7.27 6.50
N PHE A 401 -0.44 7.18 7.18
CA PHE A 401 0.86 7.06 6.53
C PHE A 401 0.98 5.79 5.67
N PRO A 402 1.67 5.84 4.52
CA PRO A 402 2.17 4.64 3.85
C PRO A 402 3.20 3.95 4.77
N PRO A 403 3.00 2.67 5.15
CA PRO A 403 3.88 1.95 6.07
C PRO A 403 5.35 1.93 5.62
N GLU A 404 5.58 1.92 4.30
CA GLU A 404 6.91 1.86 3.70
C GLU A 404 7.76 3.08 4.11
N GLN A 405 7.14 4.24 4.30
CA GLN A 405 7.84 5.46 4.72
C GLN A 405 8.27 5.40 6.20
N LEU A 406 7.46 4.78 7.04
CA LEU A 406 7.75 4.62 8.48
C LEU A 406 8.81 3.53 8.70
N LEU A 407 8.67 2.40 8.02
CA LEU A 407 9.62 1.29 8.11
C LEU A 407 11.03 1.71 7.66
N HIS A 408 11.16 2.67 6.74
CA HIS A 408 12.47 3.10 6.28
C HIS A 408 13.35 3.72 7.38
N PHE A 409 12.77 4.45 8.35
CA PHE A 409 13.52 4.94 9.52
C PHE A 409 14.14 3.78 10.31
N LEU A 410 13.39 2.69 10.47
CA LEU A 410 13.82 1.51 11.21
C LEU A 410 14.92 0.76 10.46
N HIS A 411 14.80 0.62 9.13
CA HIS A 411 15.84 0.00 8.31
C HIS A 411 17.16 0.77 8.37
N VAL A 412 17.11 2.11 8.27
CA VAL A 412 18.32 2.94 8.40
C VAL A 412 19.01 2.74 9.75
N LEU A 413 18.25 2.65 10.86
CA LEU A 413 18.81 2.36 12.19
C LEU A 413 19.37 0.95 12.31
N ALA A 414 18.74 -0.04 11.66
CA ALA A 414 19.22 -1.41 11.63
C ALA A 414 20.53 -1.53 10.82
N ASP A 415 20.58 -0.89 9.65
CA ASP A 415 21.75 -0.89 8.76
C ASP A 415 22.96 -0.16 9.37
N SER A 416 22.70 0.90 10.14
CA SER A 416 23.72 1.63 10.91
C SER A 416 24.10 0.98 12.24
N ALA A 417 23.49 -0.16 12.59
CA ALA A 417 23.69 -0.88 13.85
C ALA A 417 23.41 -0.05 15.13
N GLU A 418 22.52 0.94 15.05
CA GLU A 418 22.12 1.80 16.17
C GLU A 418 21.02 1.15 17.03
N TRP A 419 21.31 -0.03 17.61
CA TRP A 419 20.32 -0.91 18.23
C TRP A 419 19.46 -0.26 19.31
N LYS A 420 20.05 0.61 20.14
CA LYS A 420 19.32 1.29 21.23
C LYS A 420 18.27 2.24 20.66
N ARG A 421 18.65 3.08 19.69
CA ARG A 421 17.71 3.96 18.99
C ARG A 421 16.68 3.15 18.21
N LEU A 422 17.08 2.05 17.55
CA LEU A 422 16.15 1.16 16.86
C LEU A 422 15.05 0.66 17.80
N GLY A 423 15.41 0.19 19.00
CA GLY A 423 14.44 -0.24 20.01
C GLY A 423 13.47 0.86 20.44
N ASP A 424 13.96 2.09 20.61
CA ASP A 424 13.13 3.25 20.94
C ASP A 424 12.16 3.61 19.80
N TRP A 425 12.66 3.65 18.57
CA TRP A 425 11.87 3.93 17.37
C TRP A 425 10.84 2.84 17.08
N LEU A 426 11.15 1.57 17.31
CA LEU A 426 10.19 0.48 17.15
C LEU A 426 8.97 0.67 18.06
N VAL A 427 9.19 1.02 19.33
CA VAL A 427 8.09 1.30 20.29
C VAL A 427 7.22 2.47 19.82
N GLN A 428 7.85 3.56 19.37
CA GLN A 428 7.12 4.79 19.01
C GLN A 428 6.37 4.68 17.68
N LEU A 429 6.95 4.01 16.68
CA LEU A 429 6.33 3.87 15.36
C LEU A 429 5.32 2.72 15.28
N GLY A 430 5.41 1.71 16.16
CA GLY A 430 4.50 0.57 16.19
C GLY A 430 3.02 0.96 16.12
N PRO A 431 2.49 1.81 17.02
CA PRO A 431 1.10 2.26 16.99
C PRO A 431 0.67 2.92 15.68
N LEU A 432 1.60 3.56 14.95
CA LEU A 432 1.30 4.21 13.67
C LEU A 432 1.09 3.21 12.53
N LEU A 433 1.64 2.00 12.66
CA LEU A 433 1.46 0.90 11.70
C LEU A 433 0.13 0.15 11.87
N ALA A 434 -0.55 0.32 13.02
CA ALA A 434 -1.74 -0.46 13.38
C ALA A 434 -2.94 -0.23 12.45
N ASN A 435 -2.96 0.85 11.66
CA ASN A 435 -4.16 1.26 10.92
C ASN A 435 -4.30 0.66 9.50
N ARG A 436 -3.44 -0.30 9.10
CA ARG A 436 -3.39 -0.83 7.71
C ARG A 436 -3.06 -2.34 7.65
N ARG A 437 -3.35 -2.97 6.49
CA ARG A 437 -3.23 -4.43 6.17
C ARG A 437 -1.99 -5.09 6.78
N ASN A 438 -2.02 -6.39 7.09
CA ASN A 438 -0.97 -7.15 7.82
C ASN A 438 0.46 -7.15 7.23
N THR A 439 0.69 -6.83 5.96
CA THR A 439 2.01 -6.96 5.31
C THR A 439 3.18 -6.23 6.00
N PRO A 440 3.05 -4.96 6.46
CA PRO A 440 4.14 -4.25 7.12
C PRO A 440 4.41 -4.76 8.54
N LEU A 441 3.50 -5.53 9.16
CA LEU A 441 3.73 -6.11 10.48
C LEU A 441 4.78 -7.21 10.44
N ASN A 442 4.89 -7.97 9.35
CA ASN A 442 5.90 -9.03 9.22
C ASN A 442 7.31 -8.45 9.23
N ASP A 443 7.52 -7.38 8.46
CA ASP A 443 8.81 -6.68 8.38
C ASP A 443 9.16 -5.99 9.71
N TYR A 444 8.16 -5.34 10.32
CA TYR A 444 8.28 -4.79 11.67
C TYR A 444 8.67 -5.83 12.72
N MET A 445 8.12 -7.05 12.65
CA MET A 445 8.50 -8.14 13.54
C MET A 445 9.92 -8.65 13.28
N HIS A 446 10.34 -8.73 12.02
CA HIS A 446 11.72 -9.08 11.68
C HIS A 446 12.71 -8.05 12.27
N LEU A 447 12.39 -6.76 12.21
CA LEU A 447 13.20 -5.71 12.83
C LEU A 447 13.28 -5.84 14.36
N TRP A 448 12.18 -6.22 15.03
CA TRP A 448 12.19 -6.57 16.45
C TRP A 448 13.08 -7.78 16.75
N ASP A 449 13.00 -8.84 15.93
CA ASP A 449 13.85 -10.02 16.09
C ASP A 449 15.34 -9.64 15.99
N THR A 450 15.71 -8.82 15.01
CA THR A 450 17.07 -8.28 14.86
C THR A 450 17.49 -7.44 16.07
N ALA A 451 16.63 -6.52 16.52
CA ALA A 451 16.93 -5.68 17.68
C ALA A 451 17.12 -6.52 18.96
N ILE A 452 16.32 -7.58 19.15
CA ILE A 452 16.39 -8.46 20.33
C ILE A 452 17.65 -9.34 20.32
N GLN A 453 18.16 -9.73 19.15
CA GLN A 453 19.44 -10.44 19.05
C GLN A 453 20.60 -9.63 19.65
N HIS A 454 20.56 -8.30 19.51
CA HIS A 454 21.59 -7.39 20.03
C HIS A 454 21.25 -6.81 21.41
N LEU A 455 19.96 -6.65 21.73
CA LEU A 455 19.44 -6.11 22.99
C LEU A 455 18.32 -7.00 23.55
N PRO A 456 18.67 -8.11 24.24
CA PRO A 456 17.68 -9.07 24.75
C PRO A 456 16.63 -8.44 25.69
N ASP A 457 17.02 -7.42 26.46
CA ASP A 457 16.11 -6.70 27.38
C ASP A 457 14.95 -5.98 26.65
N SER A 458 15.08 -5.75 25.34
CA SER A 458 14.06 -5.12 24.51
C SER A 458 12.87 -6.04 24.24
N GLU A 459 12.96 -7.34 24.53
CA GLU A 459 11.86 -8.28 24.33
C GLU A 459 10.61 -7.88 25.13
N ASN A 460 10.75 -7.43 26.38
CA ASN A 460 9.61 -6.96 27.17
C ASN A 460 8.91 -5.75 26.52
N ARG A 461 9.70 -4.82 25.98
CA ARG A 461 9.19 -3.63 25.28
C ARG A 461 8.43 -4.01 24.01
N MET A 462 8.90 -5.02 23.27
CA MET A 462 8.20 -5.57 22.11
C MET A 462 6.80 -6.04 22.50
N TRP A 463 6.69 -6.82 23.58
CA TRP A 463 5.43 -7.35 24.05
C TRP A 463 4.44 -6.26 24.47
N ASP A 464 4.89 -5.29 25.25
CA ASP A 464 4.06 -4.16 25.66
C ASP A 464 3.55 -3.37 24.45
N THR A 465 4.41 -3.18 23.45
CA THR A 465 4.07 -2.49 22.20
C THR A 465 3.02 -3.28 21.41
N LEU A 466 3.23 -4.59 21.21
CA LEU A 466 2.27 -5.44 20.50
C LEU A 466 0.91 -5.48 21.20
N VAL A 467 0.88 -5.52 22.54
CA VAL A 467 -0.36 -5.46 23.31
C VAL A 467 -1.07 -4.11 23.12
N SER A 468 -0.34 -3.00 23.14
CA SER A 468 -0.92 -1.66 22.91
C SER A 468 -1.54 -1.48 21.52
N MET A 469 -1.11 -2.29 20.55
CA MET A 469 -1.57 -2.25 19.15
C MET A 469 -2.74 -3.20 18.86
N LEU A 470 -3.23 -3.94 19.85
CA LEU A 470 -4.38 -4.82 19.68
C LEU A 470 -5.65 -4.01 19.32
N PRO A 471 -6.53 -4.54 18.45
CA PRO A 471 -6.56 -5.91 17.92
C PRO A 471 -5.72 -6.12 16.64
N HIS A 472 -5.14 -5.07 16.05
CA HIS A 472 -4.50 -5.14 14.74
C HIS A 472 -3.21 -5.98 14.74
N SER A 473 -2.45 -5.91 15.83
CA SER A 473 -1.24 -6.70 16.06
C SER A 473 -1.51 -8.17 16.40
N ARG A 474 -2.77 -8.61 16.53
CA ARG A 474 -3.10 -9.96 17.02
C ARG A 474 -2.38 -11.09 16.27
N PRO A 475 -2.35 -11.13 14.92
CA PRO A 475 -1.65 -12.20 14.21
C PRO A 475 -0.16 -12.25 14.56
N ALA A 476 0.50 -11.09 14.54
CA ALA A 476 1.92 -10.97 14.88
C ALA A 476 2.21 -11.34 16.34
N TYR A 477 1.33 -10.96 17.27
CA TYR A 477 1.45 -11.29 18.69
C TYR A 477 1.29 -12.79 18.96
N GLU A 478 0.30 -13.44 18.35
CA GLU A 478 0.08 -14.88 18.46
C GLU A 478 1.26 -15.68 17.87
N ASP A 479 1.73 -15.30 16.68
CA ASP A 479 2.86 -15.94 16.01
C ASP A 479 4.17 -15.75 16.79
N ALA A 480 4.42 -14.55 17.32
CA ALA A 480 5.61 -14.26 18.13
C ALA A 480 5.63 -15.08 19.42
N MET A 481 4.49 -15.22 20.11
CA MET A 481 4.42 -16.05 21.33
C MET A 481 4.67 -17.52 21.01
N HIS A 482 4.19 -17.97 19.86
CA HIS A 482 4.35 -19.35 19.42
C HIS A 482 5.79 -19.68 19.02
N SER A 483 6.42 -18.83 18.21
CA SER A 483 7.81 -19.03 17.76
C SER A 483 8.84 -18.96 18.89
N ARG A 484 8.55 -18.18 19.95
CA ARG A 484 9.42 -17.98 21.12
C ARG A 484 9.10 -18.92 22.29
N GLY A 485 8.16 -19.85 22.13
CA GLY A 485 7.80 -20.81 23.18
C GLY A 485 7.16 -20.18 24.42
N GLN A 486 6.55 -19.00 24.30
CA GLN A 486 5.87 -18.29 25.38
C GLN A 486 4.47 -18.87 25.62
N TRP A 487 4.39 -20.18 25.88
CA TRP A 487 3.17 -20.97 25.94
C TRP A 487 2.18 -20.47 26.98
N ARG A 488 2.68 -20.05 28.15
CA ARG A 488 1.82 -19.53 29.23
C ARG A 488 1.10 -18.26 28.79
N ARG A 489 1.85 -17.31 28.23
CA ARG A 489 1.29 -16.04 27.74
C ARG A 489 0.30 -16.28 26.60
N TRP A 490 0.62 -17.21 25.69
CA TRP A 490 -0.29 -17.59 24.60
C TRP A 490 -1.62 -18.13 25.14
N ILE A 491 -1.59 -19.07 26.09
CA ILE A 491 -2.80 -19.65 26.71
C ILE A 491 -3.59 -18.59 27.47
N ASP A 492 -2.93 -17.77 28.29
CA ASP A 492 -3.58 -16.71 29.06
C ASP A 492 -4.29 -15.71 28.12
N PHE A 493 -3.68 -15.38 26.99
CA PHE A 493 -4.28 -14.53 25.96
C PHE A 493 -5.51 -15.18 25.32
N GLN A 494 -5.44 -16.46 24.93
CA GLN A 494 -6.59 -17.17 24.36
C GLN A 494 -7.76 -17.27 25.36
N LEU A 495 -7.45 -17.54 26.64
CA LEU A 495 -8.44 -17.53 27.71
C LEU A 495 -9.10 -16.15 27.88
N SER A 496 -8.33 -15.06 27.84
CA SER A 496 -8.87 -13.70 27.98
C SER A 496 -9.73 -13.25 26.78
N THR A 497 -9.39 -13.71 25.57
CA THR A 497 -10.14 -13.39 24.35
C THR A 497 -11.34 -14.30 24.15
N GLY A 498 -11.41 -15.39 24.92
CA GLY A 498 -12.52 -16.34 24.91
C GLY A 498 -12.51 -17.29 23.71
N THR A 499 -11.39 -17.38 22.99
CA THR A 499 -11.21 -18.33 21.88
C THR A 499 -11.26 -19.77 22.36
N GLU A 500 -11.79 -20.66 21.51
CA GLU A 500 -12.00 -22.05 21.88
C GLU A 500 -10.94 -22.99 21.29
N PRO A 501 -10.58 -24.09 21.97
CA PRO A 501 -9.59 -25.04 21.45
C PRO A 501 -9.95 -25.64 20.08
N LEU A 502 -11.24 -25.69 19.72
CA LEU A 502 -11.71 -26.22 18.44
C LEU A 502 -11.53 -25.25 17.26
N GLU A 503 -11.28 -23.97 17.52
CA GLU A 503 -10.98 -22.96 16.48
C GLU A 503 -9.57 -23.15 15.91
N PHE A 504 -8.67 -23.77 16.67
CA PHE A 504 -7.29 -23.99 16.28
C PHE A 504 -7.09 -25.29 15.51
N ARG A 505 -6.19 -25.24 14.52
CA ARG A 505 -5.67 -26.45 13.88
C ARG A 505 -4.81 -27.22 14.88
N VAL A 506 -4.80 -28.55 14.76
CA VAL A 506 -4.01 -29.45 15.62
C VAL A 506 -2.52 -29.07 15.63
N ALA A 507 -1.99 -28.60 14.49
CA ALA A 507 -0.60 -28.18 14.36
C ALA A 507 -0.22 -26.99 15.28
N VAL A 508 -1.17 -26.12 15.63
CA VAL A 508 -0.91 -24.96 16.51
C VAL A 508 -0.76 -25.43 17.96
N LEU A 509 -1.57 -26.39 18.39
CA LEU A 509 -1.58 -26.89 19.78
C LEU A 509 -0.56 -28.00 20.04
N GLN A 510 -0.08 -28.68 19.00
CA GLN A 510 0.88 -29.78 19.12
C GLN A 510 2.19 -29.40 19.83
N PRO A 511 2.84 -28.26 19.53
CA PRO A 511 4.03 -27.80 20.24
C PRO A 511 3.76 -27.58 21.74
N ILE A 512 2.64 -26.95 22.08
CA ILE A 512 2.23 -26.73 23.48
C ILE A 512 2.03 -28.06 24.19
N GLU A 513 1.36 -29.02 23.56
CA GLU A 513 1.20 -30.36 24.13
C GLU A 513 2.53 -31.08 24.34
N LYS A 514 3.51 -30.82 23.48
CA LYS A 514 4.84 -31.41 23.57
C LYS A 514 5.61 -30.84 24.76
N ASP A 515 5.68 -29.52 24.84
CA ASP A 515 6.64 -28.78 25.66
C ASP A 515 6.05 -28.34 27.02
N ALA A 516 4.76 -27.99 27.08
CA ALA A 516 4.08 -27.54 28.31
C ALA A 516 2.60 -28.04 28.38
N PRO A 517 2.38 -29.37 28.42
CA PRO A 517 1.03 -29.96 28.40
C PRO A 517 0.11 -29.51 29.54
N GLU A 518 0.67 -29.15 30.70
CA GLU A 518 -0.07 -28.67 31.88
C GLU A 518 -0.84 -27.37 31.63
N LEU A 519 -0.35 -26.50 30.75
CA LEU A 519 -1.00 -25.22 30.44
C LEU A 519 -2.29 -25.40 29.65
N LEU A 520 -2.45 -26.53 28.96
CA LEU A 520 -3.66 -26.83 28.19
C LEU A 520 -4.83 -27.30 29.06
N LEU A 521 -4.57 -27.74 30.30
CA LEU A 521 -5.61 -28.20 31.22
C LEU A 521 -6.72 -27.14 31.42
N PRO A 522 -6.43 -25.90 31.87
CA PRO A 522 -7.48 -24.88 32.04
C PRO A 522 -8.18 -24.55 30.73
N PHE A 523 -7.45 -24.53 29.61
CA PHE A 523 -7.98 -24.22 28.28
C PHE A 523 -9.04 -25.25 27.83
N TYR A 524 -8.78 -26.54 28.03
CA TYR A 524 -9.73 -27.60 27.69
C TYR A 524 -10.87 -27.72 28.71
N HIS A 525 -10.60 -27.63 30.01
CA HIS A 525 -11.63 -27.73 31.05
C HIS A 525 -12.72 -26.67 30.91
N GLN A 526 -12.31 -25.40 30.71
CA GLN A 526 -13.26 -24.30 30.55
C GLN A 526 -14.11 -24.45 29.28
N ALA A 527 -13.48 -24.87 28.16
CA ALA A 527 -14.19 -25.12 26.92
C ALA A 527 -15.20 -26.27 27.05
N VAL A 528 -14.85 -27.36 27.73
CA VAL A 528 -15.78 -28.49 28.00
C VAL A 528 -17.02 -28.02 28.76
N GLU A 529 -16.84 -27.26 29.84
CA GLU A 529 -17.95 -26.73 30.63
C GLU A 529 -18.84 -25.79 29.79
N ARG A 530 -18.24 -24.92 28.95
CA ARG A 530 -18.99 -24.04 28.03
C ARG A 530 -19.82 -24.85 27.04
N TYR A 531 -19.24 -25.85 26.37
CA TYR A 531 -19.97 -26.70 25.42
C TYR A 531 -21.09 -27.54 26.07
N ILE A 532 -20.90 -28.02 27.30
CA ILE A 532 -21.96 -28.67 28.07
C ILE A 532 -23.09 -27.67 28.38
N GLY A 533 -22.72 -26.42 28.70
CA GLY A 533 -23.63 -25.31 28.95
C GLY A 533 -24.55 -24.95 27.78
N HIS A 534 -24.15 -25.24 26.53
CA HIS A 534 -24.97 -25.00 25.33
C HIS A 534 -26.23 -25.90 25.29
N LYS A 535 -26.25 -26.98 26.08
CA LYS A 535 -27.40 -27.91 26.23
C LYS A 535 -27.96 -28.48 24.92
N ASN A 536 -27.13 -28.61 23.89
CA ASN A 536 -27.49 -29.18 22.61
C ASN A 536 -26.60 -30.39 22.28
N ARG A 537 -27.04 -31.22 21.32
CA ARG A 537 -26.35 -32.47 21.00
C ARG A 537 -24.96 -32.23 20.39
N ASP A 538 -24.81 -31.17 19.59
CA ASP A 538 -23.53 -30.87 18.94
C ASP A 538 -22.49 -30.33 19.92
N GLY A 539 -22.91 -29.54 20.90
CA GLY A 539 -22.08 -29.12 22.04
C GLY A 539 -21.62 -30.32 22.87
N TYR A 540 -22.49 -31.31 23.12
CA TYR A 540 -22.06 -32.54 23.80
C TYR A 540 -21.03 -33.34 22.99
N LYS A 541 -21.19 -33.45 21.68
CA LYS A 541 -20.18 -34.09 20.80
C LYS A 541 -18.85 -33.34 20.84
N ALA A 542 -18.88 -32.01 20.80
CA ALA A 542 -17.70 -31.16 20.91
C ALA A 542 -17.01 -31.35 22.27
N ALA A 543 -17.76 -31.34 23.37
CA ALA A 543 -17.26 -31.61 24.72
C ALA A 543 -16.59 -32.99 24.82
N VAL A 544 -17.20 -34.05 24.27
CA VAL A 544 -16.60 -35.41 24.24
C VAL A 544 -15.28 -35.43 23.45
N LYS A 545 -15.20 -34.69 22.33
CA LYS A 545 -13.95 -34.56 21.56
C LYS A 545 -12.84 -33.91 22.39
N LEU A 546 -13.16 -32.85 23.12
CA LEU A 546 -12.21 -32.17 24.01
C LEU A 546 -11.82 -33.05 25.21
N LEU A 547 -12.77 -33.75 25.84
CA LEU A 547 -12.53 -34.68 26.94
C LEU A 547 -11.57 -35.81 26.55
N LYS A 548 -11.69 -36.36 25.32
CA LYS A 548 -10.73 -37.33 24.80
C LYS A 548 -9.31 -36.76 24.67
N ARG A 549 -9.17 -35.47 24.33
CA ARG A 549 -7.88 -34.80 24.26
C ARG A 549 -7.31 -34.56 25.65
N LEU A 550 -8.15 -34.11 26.57
CA LEU A 550 -7.84 -33.88 27.98
C LEU A 550 -7.35 -35.16 28.67
N SER A 551 -8.03 -36.30 28.47
CA SER A 551 -7.59 -37.62 28.96
C SER A 551 -6.17 -37.97 28.51
N LYS A 552 -5.83 -37.71 27.25
CA LYS A 552 -4.47 -37.93 26.73
C LYS A 552 -3.43 -37.04 27.41
N ILE A 553 -3.78 -35.79 27.71
CA ILE A 553 -2.90 -34.84 28.41
C ILE A 553 -2.65 -35.30 29.85
N TYR A 554 -3.70 -35.68 30.58
CA TYR A 554 -3.58 -36.24 31.94
C TYR A 554 -2.71 -37.51 31.97
N LYS A 555 -2.87 -38.40 31.00
CA LYS A 555 -2.02 -39.59 30.83
C LYS A 555 -0.55 -39.20 30.63
N LYS A 556 -0.29 -38.20 29.77
CA LYS A 556 1.07 -37.69 29.52
C LYS A 556 1.71 -37.09 30.79
N LEU A 557 0.91 -36.41 31.61
CA LEU A 557 1.32 -35.83 32.90
C LEU A 557 1.42 -36.87 34.04
N LYS A 558 1.13 -38.16 33.78
CA LYS A 558 1.04 -39.23 34.79
C LYS A 558 0.01 -38.95 35.90
N GLN A 559 -1.05 -38.22 35.56
CA GLN A 559 -2.12 -37.80 36.46
C GLN A 559 -3.45 -38.53 36.18
N GLU A 560 -3.39 -39.83 35.88
CA GLU A 560 -4.57 -40.64 35.53
C GLU A 560 -5.60 -40.71 36.67
N ALA A 561 -5.15 -40.76 37.93
CA ALA A 561 -6.06 -40.75 39.09
C ALA A 561 -6.91 -39.46 39.17
N HIS A 562 -6.31 -38.30 38.85
CA HIS A 562 -7.04 -37.02 38.83
C HIS A 562 -8.04 -36.97 37.68
N TRP A 563 -7.69 -37.56 36.52
CA TRP A 563 -8.60 -37.70 35.40
C TRP A 563 -9.83 -38.54 35.76
N GLU A 564 -9.63 -39.71 36.39
CA GLU A 564 -10.73 -40.59 36.80
C GLU A 564 -11.68 -39.91 37.81
N GLN A 565 -11.11 -39.17 38.77
CA GLN A 565 -11.91 -38.35 39.70
C GLN A 565 -12.69 -37.26 38.98
N PHE A 566 -12.07 -36.55 38.05
CA PHE A 566 -12.70 -35.48 37.27
C PHE A 566 -13.85 -36.01 36.41
N ILE A 567 -13.62 -37.06 35.60
CA ILE A 567 -14.64 -37.57 34.68
C ILE A 567 -15.83 -38.18 35.44
N THR A 568 -15.58 -38.86 36.57
CA THR A 568 -16.62 -39.38 37.45
C THR A 568 -17.45 -38.24 38.04
N THR A 569 -16.80 -37.19 38.54
CA THR A 569 -17.48 -36.02 39.11
C THR A 569 -18.32 -35.29 38.05
N LEU A 570 -17.77 -35.11 36.85
CA LEU A 570 -18.45 -34.47 35.73
C LEU A 570 -19.68 -35.27 35.29
N ALA A 571 -19.57 -36.60 35.22
CA ALA A 571 -20.68 -37.49 34.88
C ALA A 571 -21.79 -37.47 35.94
N VAL A 572 -21.44 -37.49 37.23
CA VAL A 572 -22.40 -37.42 38.35
C VAL A 572 -23.12 -36.06 38.36
N ARG A 573 -22.37 -34.96 38.25
CA ARG A 573 -22.90 -33.59 38.21
C ARG A 573 -23.90 -33.39 37.07
N ASN A 574 -23.64 -34.00 35.92
CA ASN A 574 -24.49 -33.91 34.72
C ASN A 574 -25.36 -35.16 34.49
N SER A 575 -25.70 -35.91 35.53
CA SER A 575 -26.50 -37.16 35.44
C SER A 575 -27.88 -36.98 34.81
N ARG A 576 -28.48 -35.79 34.94
CA ARG A 576 -29.80 -35.46 34.35
C ARG A 576 -29.75 -35.23 32.84
N LEU A 577 -28.58 -34.92 32.28
CA LEU A 577 -28.39 -34.66 30.85
C LEU A 577 -28.22 -35.99 30.09
N ARG A 578 -29.32 -36.72 29.85
CA ARG A 578 -29.30 -38.05 29.21
C ARG A 578 -28.51 -38.10 27.89
N ALA A 579 -28.71 -37.09 27.03
CA ALA A 579 -28.01 -36.99 25.75
C ALA A 579 -26.48 -36.82 25.93
N LEU A 580 -26.03 -36.09 26.96
CA LEU A 580 -24.60 -35.99 27.27
C LEU A 580 -24.05 -37.34 27.75
N GLN A 581 -24.78 -38.05 28.63
CA GLN A 581 -24.38 -39.37 29.14
C GLN A 581 -24.24 -40.40 28.01
N GLU A 582 -25.15 -40.39 27.04
CA GLU A 582 -25.05 -41.22 25.84
C GLU A 582 -23.80 -40.92 25.03
N GLU A 583 -23.50 -39.63 24.79
CA GLU A 583 -22.30 -39.24 24.03
C GLU A 583 -21.00 -39.55 24.81
N LEU A 584 -21.00 -39.46 26.16
CA LEU A 584 -19.88 -39.88 27.01
C LEU A 584 -19.61 -41.40 26.91
N ARG A 585 -20.65 -42.24 26.95
CA ARG A 585 -20.55 -43.70 26.77
C ARG A 585 -20.07 -44.06 25.37
N LYS A 586 -20.64 -43.45 24.32
CA LYS A 586 -20.15 -43.60 22.94
C LYS A 586 -18.69 -43.16 22.81
N GLY A 587 -18.31 -42.15 23.59
CA GLY A 587 -16.95 -41.68 23.72
C GLY A 587 -15.98 -42.66 24.38
N LYS A 588 -16.47 -43.72 25.02
CA LYS A 588 -15.70 -44.62 25.92
C LYS A 588 -15.00 -43.86 27.05
N LEU A 589 -15.61 -42.77 27.52
CA LEU A 589 -15.09 -41.96 28.63
C LEU A 589 -15.64 -42.41 29.98
N ILE A 590 -16.79 -43.10 29.97
CA ILE A 590 -17.44 -43.74 31.11
C ILE A 590 -17.96 -45.10 30.67
N SER A 591 -18.03 -46.04 31.62
CA SER A 591 -18.56 -47.40 31.44
C SER A 591 -20.07 -47.42 31.23
#